data_AF-A0A842R2Y1-F1
#
_entry.id   AF-A0A842R2Y1-F1
#
_cell.length_a   1.000
_cell.length_b   1.000
_cell.length_c   1.000
_cell.angle_alpha   90.00
_cell.angle_beta   90.00
_cell.angle_gamma   90.00
#
_symmetry.space_group_name_H-M   'P 1'
#
loop_
_entity.id
_entity.type
_entity.pdbx_description
1 polymer ?
#
loop_
_entity_poly.entity_id
_entity_poly.type
_entity_poly.pdbx_seq_one_letter_code
_entity_poly.pdbx_strand_id
1 'polypeptide(L)' 'MILGDMGIKILEVLRFGPMDMQTINFLSGVPVACIKGRIPVLKSLKLVKEDNNLIILDTDGKAFLEDIGSKGSY' A
#
# COMPACT_ATOMS: atom_id res chain seq x y z
N MET A 1 -12.14 1.27 9.81
CA MET A 1 -11.47 1.15 8.50
C MET A 1 -10.36 0.11 8.62
N ILE A 2 -10.41 -0.99 7.88
CA ILE A 2 -9.56 -2.19 8.13
C ILE A 2 -8.07 -1.95 7.81
N LEU A 3 -7.74 -1.03 6.88
CA LEU A 3 -6.35 -0.72 6.52
C LEU A 3 -5.59 0.12 7.55
N GLY A 4 -6.28 1.09 8.18
CA GLY A 4 -5.65 2.15 8.96
C GLY A 4 -4.67 3.03 8.16
N ASP A 5 -4.16 4.08 8.79
CA ASP A 5 -3.29 5.07 8.12
C ASP A 5 -2.03 4.47 7.51
N MET A 6 -1.44 3.46 8.16
CA MET A 6 -0.24 2.80 7.64
C MET A 6 -0.52 2.04 6.34
N GLY A 7 -1.67 1.36 6.25
CA GLY A 7 -2.05 0.65 5.03
C GLY A 7 -2.25 1.63 3.87
N ILE A 8 -2.87 2.77 4.13
CA ILE A 8 -3.06 3.84 3.14
C ILE A 8 -1.70 4.37 2.68
N LYS A 9 -0.81 4.77 3.61
CA LYS A 9 0.52 5.28 3.28
C LYS A 9 1.35 4.30 2.43
N ILE A 10 1.25 2.99 2.69
CA ILE A 10 1.91 1.96 1.89
C ILE A 10 1.33 1.92 0.48
N LEU A 11 0.00 1.90 0.33
CA LEU A 11 -0.64 1.90 -1.00
C LEU A 11 -0.32 3.17 -1.79
N GLU A 12 -0.29 4.32 -1.13
CA GLU A 12 -0.01 5.61 -1.77
C GLU A 12 1.36 5.68 -2.43
N VAL A 13 2.40 5.13 -1.79
CA VAL A 13 3.75 5.11 -2.37
C VAL A 13 3.86 4.09 -3.51
N LEU A 14 3.11 2.99 -3.44
CA LEU A 14 3.07 1.99 -4.50
C LEU A 14 2.40 2.50 -5.80
N ARG A 15 1.72 3.66 -5.77
CA ARG A 15 1.25 4.35 -6.98
C ARG A 15 2.40 4.71 -7.93
N PHE A 16 3.60 4.90 -7.41
CA PHE A 16 4.77 5.27 -8.21
C PHE A 16 5.46 4.06 -8.88
N GLY A 17 5.08 2.84 -8.54
CA GLY A 17 5.58 1.62 -9.18
C GLY A 17 5.88 0.48 -8.19
N PRO A 18 6.37 -0.68 -8.72
CA PRO A 18 6.86 -1.79 -7.91
C PRO A 18 8.00 -1.39 -6.98
N MET A 19 7.95 -1.77 -5.70
CA MET A 19 8.94 -1.38 -4.70
C MET A 19 9.23 -2.49 -3.70
N ASP A 20 10.47 -2.57 -3.24
CA ASP A 20 10.82 -3.40 -2.09
C ASP A 20 10.40 -2.74 -0.76
N MET A 21 10.48 -3.50 0.34
CA MET A 21 10.09 -3.01 1.66
C MET A 21 10.95 -1.84 2.17
N GLN A 22 12.21 -1.73 1.75
CA GLN A 22 13.09 -0.64 2.18
C GLN A 22 12.70 0.66 1.50
N THR A 23 12.38 0.60 0.21
CA THR A 23 11.89 1.73 -0.58
C THR A 23 10.54 2.20 -0.06
N ILE A 24 9.63 1.27 0.24
CA ILE A 24 8.35 1.60 0.89
C ILE A 24 8.59 2.27 2.24
N ASN A 25 9.51 1.75 3.07
CA ASN A 25 9.84 2.36 4.36
C ASN A 25 10.35 3.80 4.21
N PHE A 26 11.27 4.03 3.28
CA PHE A 26 11.85 5.34 3.01
C PHE A 26 10.79 6.36 2.56
N LEU A 27 9.93 5.98 1.61
CA LEU A 27 8.95 6.90 1.04
C LEU A 27 7.70 7.10 1.91
N SER A 28 7.23 6.05 2.59
CA SER A 28 5.99 6.13 3.40
C SER A 28 6.22 6.58 4.83
N GLY A 29 7.47 6.51 5.32
CA GLY A 29 7.82 6.68 6.73
C GLY A 29 7.30 5.57 7.64
N VAL A 30 6.70 4.50 7.10
CA VAL A 30 6.16 3.38 7.89
C VAL A 30 7.30 2.43 8.25
N PRO A 31 7.54 2.08 9.54
CA PRO A 31 8.60 1.15 9.92
C PRO A 31 8.48 -0.20 9.22
N VAL A 32 9.61 -0.80 8.82
CA VAL A 32 9.65 -2.09 8.10
C VAL A 32 8.87 -3.20 8.84
N ALA A 33 8.93 -3.24 10.16
CA ALA A 33 8.15 -4.20 10.96
C ALA A 33 6.63 -4.03 10.77
N CYS A 34 6.15 -2.78 10.68
CA CYS A 34 4.75 -2.47 10.40
C CYS A 34 4.39 -2.81 8.95
N ILE A 35 5.27 -2.54 8.00
CA ILE A 35 5.09 -2.95 6.59
C ILE A 35 4.91 -4.46 6.50
N LYS A 36 5.81 -5.24 7.12
CA LYS A 36 5.73 -6.70 7.17
C LYS A 36 4.40 -7.21 7.74
N GLY A 37 3.87 -6.55 8.76
CA GLY A 37 2.55 -6.89 9.32
C GLY A 37 1.38 -6.52 8.41
N ARG A 38 1.52 -5.49 7.58
CA ARG A 38 0.44 -4.98 6.69
C ARG A 38 0.41 -5.64 5.33
N ILE A 39 1.54 -6.02 4.74
CA ILE A 39 1.58 -6.65 3.42
C ILE A 39 0.65 -7.89 3.32
N PRO A 40 0.64 -8.85 4.27
CA PRO A 40 -0.28 -9.99 4.21
C PRO A 40 -1.75 -9.58 4.20
N VAL A 41 -2.11 -8.54 4.96
CA VAL A 41 -3.48 -8.00 4.99
C VAL A 41 -3.84 -7.36 3.66
N LEU A 42 -2.96 -6.51 3.11
CA LEU A 42 -3.17 -5.88 1.81
C LEU A 42 -3.29 -6.91 0.67
N LYS A 43 -2.50 -7.99 0.73
CA LYS A 43 -2.61 -9.14 -0.19
C LYS A 43 -3.94 -9.89 -0.02
N SER A 44 -4.39 -10.13 1.22
CA SER A 44 -5.67 -10.79 1.49
C SER A 44 -6.87 -10.00 0.96
N LEU A 45 -6.74 -8.68 0.93
CA LEU A 45 -7.73 -7.75 0.37
C LEU A 45 -7.54 -7.52 -1.14
N LYS A 46 -6.58 -8.20 -1.79
CA LYS A 46 -6.23 -8.07 -3.21
C LYS A 46 -5.84 -6.66 -3.65
N LEU A 47 -5.38 -5.82 -2.71
CA LEU A 47 -4.97 -4.45 -3.01
C LEU A 47 -3.54 -4.38 -3.53
N VAL A 48 -2.72 -5.38 -3.19
CA VAL A 48 -1.34 -5.50 -3.67
C VAL A 48 -1.04 -6.96 -4.03
N LYS A 49 -0.07 -7.13 -4.91
CA LYS A 49 0.57 -8.42 -5.20
C LYS A 49 2.07 -8.33 -4.93
N GLU A 50 2.72 -9.48 -4.85
CA GLU A 50 4.15 -9.60 -4.63
C GLU A 50 4.77 -10.40 -5.78
N ASP A 51 5.83 -9.87 -6.37
CA ASP A 51 6.59 -10.48 -7.46
C ASP A 51 8.08 -10.16 -7.29
N ASN A 52 8.94 -11.18 -7.27
CA ASN A 52 10.40 -11.04 -7.12
C ASN A 52 10.83 -10.08 -5.99
N ASN A 53 10.25 -10.22 -4.79
CA ASN A 53 10.46 -9.35 -3.62
C ASN A 53 10.01 -7.90 -3.77
N LEU A 54 9.32 -7.56 -4.86
CA LEU A 54 8.68 -6.28 -5.06
C LEU A 54 7.20 -6.38 -4.73
N ILE A 55 6.70 -5.38 -4.02
CA ILE A 55 5.28 -5.18 -3.79
C ILE A 55 4.77 -4.29 -4.92
N ILE A 56 3.64 -4.68 -5.50
CA ILE A 56 3.03 -4.03 -6.65
C ILE A 56 1.59 -3.69 -6.30
N LEU A 57 1.18 -2.45 -6.57
CA LEU A 57 -0.21 -2.02 -6.44
C LEU A 57 -1.07 -2.75 -7.48
N ASP A 58 -2.11 -3.44 -7.03
CA ASP A 58 -3.06 -4.12 -7.93
C ASP A 58 -4.18 -3.18 -8.38
N THR A 59 -5.00 -3.66 -9.33
CA THR A 59 -6.12 -2.91 -9.91
C THR A 59 -7.14 -2.52 -8.83
N ASP A 60 -7.48 -3.45 -7.93
CA ASP A 60 -8.39 -3.17 -6.80
C ASP A 60 -7.75 -2.16 -5.82
N GLY A 61 -6.43 -2.20 -5.66
CA GLY A 61 -5.67 -1.22 -4.87
C GLY A 61 -5.72 0.18 -5.47
N LYS A 62 -5.62 0.31 -6.79
CA LYS A 62 -5.79 1.60 -7.50
C LYS A 62 -7.20 2.15 -7.33
N ALA A 63 -8.21 1.33 -7.59
CA ALA A 63 -9.61 1.72 -7.42
C ALA A 63 -9.92 2.15 -5.97
N PHE A 64 -9.36 1.45 -4.99
CA PHE A 64 -9.47 1.83 -3.58
C PHE A 64 -8.87 3.23 -3.31
N LEU A 65 -7.69 3.52 -3.85
CA LEU A 65 -7.05 4.84 -3.68
C LEU A 65 -7.86 5.97 -4.36
N GLU A 66 -8.49 5.69 -5.50
CA GLU A 66 -9.37 6.65 -6.19
C GLU A 66 -10.66 6.93 -5.39
N ASP A 67 -11.28 5.90 -4.80
CA ASP A 67 -12.48 6.05 -3.95
C ASP A 67 -12.19 6.85 -2.67
N ILE A 68 -11.03 6.66 -2.04
CA ILE A 68 -10.67 7.45 -0.85
C ILE A 68 -10.20 8.87 -1.21
N GLY A 69 -9.52 9.06 -2.35
CA GLY A 69 -9.06 10.37 -2.81
C GLY A 69 -10.21 11.28 -3.24
N SER A 70 -11.24 10.72 -3.88
CA SER A 70 -12.47 11.44 -4.23
C SER A 70 -13.33 11.84 -3.02
N LYS A 71 -13.13 11.19 -1.87
CA LYS A 71 -13.80 11.52 -0.59
C LYS A 71 -13.00 12.51 0.27
N GLY A 72 -11.80 12.92 -0.15
CA GLY A 72 -10.90 13.80 0.58
C GLY A 72 -10.94 15.29 0.21
N SER A 73 -11.87 15.72 -0.65
CA SER A 73 -12.09 17.14 -0.95
C SER A 73 -13.06 17.76 0.06
N TYR A 74 -12.56 18.11 1.25
CA TYR A 74 -13.22 19.03 2.20
C TYR A 74 -12.23 20.11 2.62
#